data_AF-A0A645DT34-F1
#
_entry.id   AF-A0A645DT34-F1
#
_cell.length_a   1.000
_cell.length_b   1.000
_cell.length_c   1.000
_cell.angle_alpha   90.00
_cell.angle_beta   90.00
_cell.angle_gamma   90.00
#
_symmetry.space_group_name_H-M   'P 1'
#
loop_
_entity.id
_entity.type
_entity.pdbx_description
1 polymer ?
#
loop_
_entity_poly.entity_id
_entity_poly.type
_entity_poly.pdbx_seq_one_letter_code
_entity_poly.pdbx_strand_id
1 'polypeptide(L)' 'MALCGYAAPELQAPDELSARELQVLQQLALGITNREIAANLCISPATVKTHVLSIFGKLGVSSRMMAVEAGRTNGLLP' A
#
# COMPACT_ATOMS: atom_id res chain seq x y z
N MET A 1 13.71 -26.53 23.98
CA MET A 1 14.01 -26.68 22.53
C MET A 1 12.70 -26.98 21.84
N ALA A 2 12.12 -26.21 20.93
CA ALA A 2 12.45 -24.93 20.32
C ALA A 2 11.14 -24.09 20.33
N LEU A 3 11.25 -22.78 20.59
CA LEU A 3 10.12 -21.87 20.49
C LEU A 3 9.74 -21.76 19.02
N CYS A 4 8.59 -22.35 18.67
CA CYS A 4 7.95 -22.14 17.39
C CYS A 4 7.56 -20.65 17.34
N GLY A 5 8.39 -19.86 16.66
CA GLY A 5 8.15 -18.44 16.41
C GLY A 5 6.97 -18.28 15.46
N TYR A 6 5.75 -18.38 16.00
CA TYR A 6 4.63 -17.66 15.43
C TYR A 6 4.88 -16.20 15.79
N ALA A 7 5.54 -15.47 14.88
CA ALA A 7 5.52 -14.02 14.93
C ALA A 7 4.05 -13.61 14.99
N ALA A 8 3.64 -13.07 16.14
CA ALA A 8 2.32 -12.48 16.29
C ALA A 8 2.09 -11.53 15.11
N PRO A 9 0.87 -11.44 14.54
CA PRO A 9 0.59 -10.41 13.56
C PRO A 9 0.86 -9.09 14.28
N GLU A 10 1.97 -8.45 13.95
CA GLU A 10 2.34 -7.15 14.43
C GLU A 10 1.10 -6.29 14.19
N LEU A 11 0.44 -5.88 15.27
CA LEU A 11 -0.74 -5.03 15.24
C LEU A 11 -0.26 -3.73 14.63
N GLN A 12 -0.23 -3.68 13.30
CA GLN A 12 0.08 -2.47 12.55
C GLN A 12 -0.87 -1.43 13.09
N ALA A 13 -0.32 -0.33 13.59
CA ALA A 13 -1.12 0.80 14.03
C ALA A 13 -2.17 1.07 12.92
N PRO A 14 -3.44 1.33 13.26
CA PRO A 14 -4.51 1.47 12.28
C PRO A 14 -4.24 2.56 11.22
N ASP A 15 -3.28 3.45 11.48
CA ASP A 15 -2.81 4.51 10.59
C ASP A 15 -1.66 4.13 9.64
N GLU A 16 -0.99 2.98 9.81
CA GLU A 16 0.12 2.59 8.95
C GLU A 16 -0.33 1.69 7.77
N LEU A 17 0.22 2.01 6.60
CA LEU A 17 0.05 1.17 5.41
C LEU A 17 0.73 -0.18 5.64
N SER A 18 0.08 -1.26 5.21
CA SER A 18 0.72 -2.56 5.11
C SER A 18 1.87 -2.53 4.10
N ALA A 19 2.82 -3.47 4.23
CA ALA A 19 3.91 -3.60 3.27
C ALA A 19 3.41 -3.70 1.82
N ARG A 20 2.27 -4.37 1.60
CA ARG A 20 1.68 -4.51 0.28
C ARG A 20 1.05 -3.22 -0.23
N GLU A 21 0.37 -2.48 0.64
CA GLU A 21 -0.18 -1.17 0.32
C GLU A 21 0.92 -0.15 0.02
N LEU A 22 2.03 -0.19 0.76
CA LEU A 22 3.20 0.65 0.50
C LEU A 22 3.80 0.36 -0.88
N GLN A 23 3.96 -0.91 -1.26
CA GLN A 23 4.40 -1.28 -2.62
C GLN A 23 3.46 -0.73 -3.69
N VAL A 24 2.14 -0.84 -3.49
CA VAL A 24 1.16 -0.27 -4.41
C VAL A 24 1.30 1.25 -4.47
N LEU A 25 1.44 1.94 -3.33
CA LEU A 25 1.62 3.38 -3.25
C LEU A 25 2.89 3.85 -3.98
N GLN A 26 4.00 3.12 -3.87
CA GLN A 26 5.22 3.39 -4.61
C GLN A 26 4.99 3.30 -6.13
N GLN A 27 4.29 2.26 -6.59
CA GLN A 27 3.93 2.15 -8.00
C GLN A 27 2.93 3.24 -8.43
N LEU A 28 2.04 3.71 -7.54
CA LEU A 28 1.18 4.85 -7.81
C LEU A 28 2.00 6.12 -8.10
N ALA A 29 3.07 6.33 -7.33
CA ALA A 29 3.99 7.46 -7.47
C ALA A 29 4.74 7.46 -8.81
N LEU A 30 4.94 6.28 -9.42
CA LEU A 30 5.51 6.15 -10.78
C LEU A 30 4.55 6.55 -11.90
N GLY A 31 3.28 6.86 -11.59
CA GLY A 31 2.29 7.26 -12.61
C GLY A 31 1.71 6.12 -13.46
N ILE A 32 2.06 4.86 -13.18
CA ILE A 32 1.60 3.70 -13.96
C ILE A 32 0.18 3.23 -13.61
N THR A 33 -0.51 2.61 -14.55
CA THR A 33 -1.90 2.15 -14.42
C THR A 33 -2.06 0.95 -13.48
N ASN A 34 -3.26 0.74 -12.92
CA ASN A 34 -3.51 -0.43 -12.06
C ASN A 34 -3.25 -1.78 -12.74
N ARG A 35 -3.32 -1.83 -14.08
CA ARG A 35 -2.99 -3.03 -14.86
C ARG A 35 -1.47 -3.29 -14.87
N GLU A 36 -0.67 -2.24 -15.00
CA GLU A 36 0.80 -2.35 -14.94
C GLU A 36 1.25 -2.66 -13.51
N ILE A 37 0.65 -2.03 -12.50
CA ILE A 37 0.87 -2.36 -11.09
C ILE A 37 0.57 -3.83 -10.83
N ALA A 38 -0.56 -4.32 -11.33
CA ALA A 38 -0.96 -5.72 -11.21
C ALA A 38 0.08 -6.67 -11.83
N ALA A 39 0.61 -6.34 -13.01
CA ALA A 39 1.66 -7.11 -13.65
C ALA A 39 2.97 -7.07 -12.84
N ASN A 40 3.41 -5.90 -12.40
CA ASN A 40 4.66 -5.73 -11.65
C ASN A 40 4.63 -6.42 -10.28
N LEU A 41 3.45 -6.49 -9.67
CA LEU A 41 3.25 -7.09 -8.36
C LEU A 41 2.71 -8.53 -8.43
N CYS A 42 2.53 -9.10 -9.62
CA CYS A 42 1.98 -10.45 -9.83
C CYS A 42 0.62 -10.69 -9.12
N ILE A 43 -0.30 -9.73 -9.19
CA ILE A 43 -1.66 -9.83 -8.63
C ILE A 43 -2.71 -9.38 -9.64
N SER A 44 -3.99 -9.57 -9.33
CA SER A 44 -5.06 -9.14 -10.23
C SER A 44 -5.26 -7.60 -10.18
N PRO A 45 -5.69 -6.97 -11.29
CA PRO A 45 -6.08 -5.55 -11.28
C PRO A 45 -7.21 -5.22 -10.29
N ALA A 46 -8.09 -6.18 -10.00
CA ALA A 46 -9.13 -6.02 -8.99
C ALA A 46 -8.51 -5.93 -7.58
N THR A 47 -7.54 -6.78 -7.28
CA THR A 47 -6.78 -6.74 -6.02
C THR A 47 -6.03 -5.41 -5.85
N VAL A 48 -5.42 -4.89 -6.93
CA VAL A 48 -4.80 -3.55 -6.91
C VAL A 48 -5.83 -2.48 -6.56
N LYS A 49 -7.02 -2.51 -7.17
CA LYS A 49 -8.10 -1.55 -6.84
C LYS A 49 -8.48 -1.60 -5.36
N THR A 50 -8.59 -2.81 -4.79
CA THR A 50 -8.85 -2.98 -3.35
C THR A 50 -7.76 -2.33 -2.50
N HIS A 51 -6.48 -2.58 -2.81
CA HIS A 51 -5.38 -1.92 -2.10
C HIS A 51 -5.40 -0.40 -2.24
N VAL A 52 -5.69 0.13 -3.43
CA VAL A 52 -5.81 1.58 -3.66
C VAL A 52 -6.92 2.19 -2.80
N LEU A 53 -8.08 1.55 -2.71
CA LEU A 53 -9.17 2.01 -1.86
C LEU A 53 -8.81 1.98 -0.38
N SER A 54 -8.12 0.93 0.08
CA SER A 54 -7.63 0.85 1.46
C SER A 54 -6.58 1.92 1.76
N ILE A 55 -5.63 2.18 0.85
CA ILE A 55 -4.66 3.27 0.94
C ILE A 55 -5.37 4.62 1.08
N PHE A 56 -6.40 4.86 0.26
CA PHE A 56 -7.16 6.10 0.30
C PHE A 56 -7.85 6.29 1.65
N GLY A 57 -8.50 5.23 2.16
CA GLY A 57 -9.11 5.25 3.48
C GLY A 57 -8.12 5.51 4.61
N LYS A 58 -6.95 4.84 4.58
CA LYS A 58 -5.90 4.98 5.59
C LYS A 58 -5.21 6.34 5.56
N LEU A 59 -4.98 6.89 4.37
CA LEU A 59 -4.36 8.21 4.21
C LEU A 59 -5.37 9.38 4.30
N GLY A 60 -6.67 9.10 4.41
CA GLY A 60 -7.71 10.13 4.45
C GLY A 60 -7.87 10.94 3.16
N VAL A 61 -7.59 10.32 2.01
CA VAL A 61 -7.59 10.96 0.69
C VAL A 61 -8.59 10.29 -0.26
N SER A 62 -8.99 11.00 -1.31
CA SER A 62 -9.97 10.51 -2.29
C SER A 62 -9.43 10.38 -3.72
N SER A 63 -8.17 10.72 -3.95
CA SER A 63 -7.58 10.69 -5.30
C SER A 63 -6.16 10.12 -5.28
N ARG A 64 -5.78 9.58 -6.43
CA ARG A 64 -4.43 9.03 -6.66
C ARG A 64 -3.34 10.07 -6.38
N MET A 65 -3.52 11.28 -6.88
CA MET A 65 -2.55 12.36 -6.71
C MET A 65 -2.39 12.72 -5.23
N MET A 66 -3.52 12.88 -4.52
CA MET A 66 -3.50 13.17 -3.08
C MET A 66 -2.88 12.03 -2.28
N ALA A 67 -3.07 10.77 -2.67
CA ALA A 67 -2.41 9.64 -2.00
C ALA A 67 -0.89 9.67 -2.16
N VAL A 68 -0.39 9.99 -3.36
CA VAL A 68 1.05 10.13 -3.60
C VAL A 68 1.62 11.30 -2.79
N GLU A 69 0.90 12.43 -2.77
CA GLU A 69 1.31 13.61 -2.01
C GLU A 69 1.30 13.36 -0.49
N ALA A 70 0.23 12.75 0.03
CA ALA A 70 0.18 12.30 1.42
C ALA A 70 1.30 11.31 1.74
N GLY A 71 1.61 10.38 0.83
CA GLY A 71 2.74 9.47 0.98
C GLY A 71 4.08 10.19 1.13
N ARG A 72 4.32 11.24 0.35
CA ARG A 72 5.53 12.09 0.48
C ARG A 72 5.56 12.87 1.78
N THR A 73 4.45 13.51 2.14
CA THR A 73 4.33 14.31 3.37
C THR A 73 4.55 13.48 4.62
N ASN A 74 4.09 12.22 4.62
CA ASN A 74 4.28 11.28 5.73
C ASN A 74 5.63 10.52 5.67
N GLY A 75 6.52 10.82 4.70
CA GLY A 75 7.82 10.16 4.56
C GLY A 75 7.76 8.69 4.10
N LEU A 76 6.61 8.24 3.59
CA LEU A 76 6.38 6.88 3.06
C LEU A 76 6.92 6.71 1.63
N LEU A 77 7.07 7.83 0.91
CA LEU A 77 7.63 7.92 -0.43
C LEU A 77 8.80 8.90 -0.43
N PRO A 78 9.82 8.66 -1.26
CA PRO A 78 10.90 9.62 -1.49
C PRO A 78 10.42 10.87 -2.26
#